data_AF-A0A7C3WS43-F1
#
_entry.id   AF-A0A7C3WS43-F1
#
_cell.length_a   1.000
_cell.length_b   1.000
_cell.length_c   1.000
_cell.angle_alpha   90.00
_cell.angle_beta   90.00
_cell.angle_gamma   90.00
#
_symmetry.space_group_name_H-M   'P 1'
#
loop_
_entity.id
_entity.type
_entity.pdbx_description
1 polymer ?
#
loop_
_entity_poly.entity_id
_entity_poly.type
_entity_poly.pdbx_seq_one_letter_code
_entity_poly.pdbx_strand_id
1 'polypeptide(L)'
;MNKISFRWLKASRLFPVFMAMAVQAGFFGSPGGATAAIPEELQYPVTQIRPGGQGKSLQSLELAGAGNEYVFARLRFPGADPSSFKIRIMQVSPMARNPKIPFAFFQVCWAPPSLRGKLPPDALLPVEQGLVITGDALEILLSVHLPADCPAGLFQYQLTASDKKQSFRQIIRLRVYGFSLPGDLPIAVFGHFWHYPPEFYATYGVKSSDAYFQTIRAYYRSLREYKINALGGGYAFPLDDLQPDKKIDEYADYHGLVQYALNQLGFRRFTIPKLPGWQTVNQPGSNFITRANILYPQFQEYLKRHDWQDRALNFLIDEPKPDQYAAVLQAYGLAKNLAPTVKTLCTGWNPDPEFVKVIDLWATPAAYYQESLANLACSQGQEQWLYANRLHGIDHPQVHPRLIGWLLYRYRFSGYLLWGVNFWPNNPWTTEPGDPEFMRRGTFYYPHPQTGQPVPTLRLESLRRGLQDYQYFHLLAEARGKGLVAQEPFARIEQRLQEVTRDFQTRDFQVTVQELESVRLQMGELLNAAFSSPKTPAKSLSPAAPSPKNRILQEIRNYFRKLQ
;
A
#
# COMPACT_ATOMS: atom_id res chain seq x y z
N MET A 1 8.15 12.38 -42.76
CA MET A 1 6.90 11.79 -43.29
C MET A 1 6.85 10.32 -42.92
N ASN A 2 6.07 9.97 -41.90
CA ASN A 2 5.46 8.65 -41.73
C ASN A 2 4.30 8.87 -40.75
N LYS A 3 3.10 9.01 -41.32
CA LYS A 3 1.84 9.19 -40.59
C LYS A 3 1.49 7.85 -39.94
N ILE A 4 1.74 7.71 -38.64
CA ILE A 4 1.13 6.65 -37.85
C ILE A 4 -0.33 7.06 -37.65
N SER A 5 -1.24 6.31 -38.27
CA SER A 5 -2.67 6.61 -38.30
C SER A 5 -3.31 6.50 -36.91
N PHE A 6 -4.04 7.53 -36.50
CA PHE A 6 -4.97 7.55 -35.37
C PHE A 6 -6.11 6.54 -35.57
N ARG A 7 -5.84 5.25 -35.36
CA ARG A 7 -6.84 4.16 -35.47
C ARG A 7 -7.27 3.53 -34.14
N TRP A 8 -6.77 4.03 -33.00
CA TRP A 8 -7.16 3.58 -31.66
C TRP A 8 -8.45 4.22 -31.09
N LEU A 9 -9.18 5.01 -31.89
CA LEU A 9 -10.28 5.88 -31.43
C LEU A 9 -11.70 5.30 -31.47
N LYS A 10 -11.89 3.97 -31.59
CA LYS A 10 -13.24 3.38 -31.70
C LYS A 10 -13.58 2.24 -30.73
N ALA A 11 -12.79 2.03 -29.67
CA ALA A 11 -13.08 1.02 -28.65
C ALA A 11 -13.31 1.64 -27.26
N SER A 12 -14.24 2.59 -27.13
CA SER A 12 -14.59 3.18 -25.83
C SER A 12 -16.09 3.42 -25.61
N ARG A 13 -16.96 2.65 -26.29
CA ARG A 13 -18.40 2.63 -25.98
C ARG A 13 -18.79 1.72 -24.80
N LEU A 14 -17.83 1.18 -24.06
CA LEU A 14 -18.07 0.26 -22.92
C LEU A 14 -17.86 0.89 -21.54
N PHE A 15 -17.55 2.19 -21.45
CA PHE A 15 -17.44 2.87 -20.15
C PHE A 15 -18.72 2.78 -19.28
N PRO A 16 -19.95 2.79 -19.84
CA PRO A 16 -21.17 2.55 -19.05
C PRO A 16 -21.36 1.07 -18.66
N VAL A 17 -20.73 0.13 -19.36
CA VAL A 17 -20.96 -1.32 -19.16
C VAL A 17 -20.12 -1.87 -17.99
N PHE A 18 -18.95 -1.28 -17.71
CA PHE A 18 -18.21 -1.58 -16.49
C PHE A 18 -18.92 -1.09 -15.22
N MET A 19 -19.77 -0.05 -15.34
CA MET A 19 -20.58 0.46 -14.23
C MET A 19 -21.61 -0.58 -13.75
N ALA A 20 -22.15 -1.41 -14.65
CA ALA A 20 -23.17 -2.40 -14.31
C ALA A 20 -22.61 -3.62 -13.52
N MET A 21 -21.36 -4.02 -13.77
CA MET A 21 -20.78 -5.17 -13.08
C MET A 21 -20.30 -4.85 -11.66
N ALA A 22 -19.87 -3.62 -11.38
CA ALA A 22 -19.49 -3.21 -10.03
C ALA A 22 -20.72 -2.93 -9.14
N VAL A 23 -21.85 -2.53 -9.74
CA VAL A 23 -23.10 -2.22 -9.03
C VAL A 23 -23.89 -3.48 -8.65
N GLN A 24 -23.63 -4.63 -9.30
CA GLN A 24 -24.37 -5.88 -9.04
C GLN A 24 -23.87 -6.70 -7.82
N ALA A 25 -22.82 -6.25 -7.13
CA ALA A 25 -22.29 -6.92 -5.94
C ALA A 25 -22.88 -6.38 -4.62
N GLY A 26 -24.14 -6.72 -4.35
CA GLY A 26 -24.64 -7.01 -2.99
C GLY A 26 -24.99 -5.87 -2.02
N PHE A 27 -26.29 -5.82 -1.69
CA PHE A 27 -26.91 -5.39 -0.42
C PHE A 27 -26.74 -3.93 0.04
N PHE A 28 -27.72 -3.12 -0.38
CA PHE A 28 -28.06 -1.83 0.22
C PHE A 28 -28.62 -2.03 1.63
N GLY A 29 -27.86 -1.60 2.64
CA GLY A 29 -28.38 -1.22 3.94
C GLY A 29 -28.05 0.24 4.18
N SER A 30 -29.04 1.12 4.05
CA SER A 30 -28.86 2.54 4.41
C SER A 30 -28.55 2.65 5.91
N PRO A 31 -27.67 3.58 6.29
CA PRO A 31 -28.21 4.72 6.99
C PRO A 31 -27.63 6.03 6.45
N GLY A 32 -28.49 6.79 5.76
CA GLY A 32 -28.37 8.23 5.70
C GLY A 32 -28.48 8.81 7.10
N GLY A 33 -27.34 9.20 7.65
CA GLY A 33 -27.22 10.04 8.83
C GLY A 33 -25.99 10.92 8.64
N ALA A 34 -26.07 12.19 9.05
CA ALA A 34 -24.91 13.08 9.06
C ALA A 34 -23.77 12.36 9.80
N THR A 35 -22.65 12.11 9.12
CA THR A 35 -21.47 11.49 9.74
C THR A 35 -20.98 12.42 10.83
N ALA A 36 -21.05 11.99 12.08
CA ALA A 36 -20.47 12.72 13.20
C ALA A 36 -18.99 13.00 12.92
N ALA A 37 -18.50 14.16 13.33
CA ALA A 37 -17.10 14.51 13.16
C ALA A 37 -16.23 13.46 13.86
N ILE A 38 -15.16 13.02 13.18
CA ILE A 38 -14.24 12.04 13.73
C ILE A 38 -13.49 12.68 14.91
N PRO A 39 -13.44 12.04 16.09
CA PRO A 39 -12.70 12.55 17.26
C PRO A 39 -11.22 12.84 16.94
N GLU A 40 -10.68 13.92 17.53
CA GLU A 40 -9.33 14.42 17.21
C GLU A 40 -8.23 13.45 17.64
N GLU A 41 -8.43 12.73 18.75
CA GLU A 41 -7.54 11.70 19.28
C GLU A 41 -7.39 10.47 18.36
N LEU A 42 -8.35 10.26 17.46
CA LEU A 42 -8.29 9.19 16.46
C LEU A 42 -7.60 9.65 15.16
N GLN A 43 -7.17 10.92 15.11
CA GLN A 43 -6.48 11.56 14.00
C GLN A 43 -5.01 11.84 14.35
N TYR A 44 -4.15 12.04 13.34
CA TYR A 44 -2.79 12.53 13.62
C TYR A 44 -2.87 13.97 14.14
N PRO A 45 -2.17 14.28 15.25
CA PRO A 45 -2.23 15.59 15.89
C PRO A 45 -1.68 16.68 14.96
N VAL A 46 -2.28 17.88 15.03
CA VAL A 46 -1.90 19.04 14.22
C VAL A 46 -1.23 20.09 15.09
N THR A 47 0.07 20.30 14.88
CA THR A 47 0.84 21.30 15.61
C THR A 47 0.56 22.70 15.07
N GLN A 48 0.05 23.60 15.92
CA GLN A 48 -0.19 25.00 15.57
C GLN A 48 1.14 25.78 15.58
N ILE A 49 1.52 26.37 14.44
CA ILE A 49 2.71 27.20 14.31
C ILE A 49 2.29 28.67 14.32
N ARG A 50 2.62 29.37 15.41
CA ARG A 50 2.21 30.76 15.62
C ARG A 50 3.16 31.76 14.95
N PRO A 51 2.65 32.92 14.48
CA PRO A 51 3.48 34.01 13.98
C PRO A 51 4.37 34.60 15.08
N GLY A 52 5.55 35.12 14.73
CA GLY A 52 6.33 35.99 15.64
C GLY A 52 7.19 35.26 16.70
N GLY A 53 7.93 34.21 16.31
CA GLY A 53 8.83 33.45 17.19
C GLY A 53 10.12 34.16 17.60
N GLN A 54 10.04 35.30 18.29
CA GLN A 54 11.12 35.82 19.12
C GLN A 54 10.61 36.00 20.57
N GLY A 55 11.19 35.28 21.53
CA GLY A 55 11.13 35.67 22.95
C GLY A 55 10.54 34.70 23.99
N LYS A 56 10.00 33.53 23.63
CA LYS A 56 9.67 32.45 24.59
C LYS A 56 10.09 31.12 23.98
N SER A 57 10.60 30.17 24.78
CA SER A 57 11.11 28.88 24.28
C SER A 57 10.07 28.23 23.36
N LEU A 58 10.31 28.23 22.05
CA LEU A 58 9.48 27.47 21.11
C LEU A 58 9.59 26.00 21.54
N GLN A 59 8.49 25.41 21.99
CA GLN A 59 8.46 23.97 22.28
C GLN A 59 8.88 23.25 21.00
N SER A 60 9.89 22.39 21.10
CA SER A 60 10.37 21.63 19.96
C SER A 60 9.34 20.59 19.53
N LEU A 61 9.25 20.38 18.22
CA LEU A 61 8.54 19.25 17.65
C LEU A 61 9.51 18.06 17.64
N GLU A 62 9.18 17.03 18.40
CA GLU A 62 10.00 15.82 18.53
C GLU A 62 9.58 14.79 17.49
N LEU A 63 10.55 14.28 16.72
CA LEU A 63 10.38 13.19 15.76
C LEU A 63 11.46 12.14 16.02
N ALA A 64 11.15 10.86 15.80
CA ALA A 64 12.13 9.80 15.95
C ALA A 64 11.92 8.70 14.90
N GLY A 65 13.00 8.15 14.34
CA GLY A 65 12.90 6.95 13.52
C GLY A 65 14.20 6.27 13.13
N ALA A 66 14.03 5.11 12.53
CA ALA A 66 15.10 4.25 12.05
C ALA A 66 15.54 4.66 10.63
N GLY A 67 16.72 4.21 10.20
CA GLY A 67 17.10 4.34 8.80
C GLY A 67 16.08 3.64 7.88
N ASN A 68 15.90 4.16 6.67
CA ASN A 68 14.91 3.71 5.68
C ASN A 68 13.45 3.83 6.13
N GLU A 69 13.16 4.84 6.97
CA GLU A 69 11.83 5.07 7.51
C GLU A 69 11.28 6.44 7.08
N TYR A 70 9.97 6.51 6.82
CA TYR A 70 9.25 7.77 6.71
C TYR A 70 8.55 8.11 8.03
N VAL A 71 8.80 9.32 8.53
CA VAL A 71 8.06 9.92 9.65
C VAL A 71 7.46 11.24 9.19
N PHE A 72 6.33 11.65 9.76
CA PHE A 72 5.71 12.90 9.37
C PHE A 72 5.10 13.66 10.55
N ALA A 73 4.84 14.95 10.34
CA ALA A 73 4.09 15.79 11.25
C ALA A 73 3.11 16.68 10.47
N ARG A 74 1.95 16.98 11.07
CA ARG A 74 0.98 17.94 10.52
C ARG A 74 1.16 19.28 11.21
N LEU A 75 1.30 20.32 10.40
CA LEU A 75 1.58 21.68 10.83
C LEU A 75 0.45 22.58 10.34
N ARG A 76 -0.14 23.38 11.23
CA ARG A 76 -1.12 24.39 10.85
C ARG A 76 -0.53 25.79 11.05
N PHE A 77 -0.69 26.63 10.04
CA PHE A 77 -0.24 28.02 10.00
C PHE A 77 -1.48 28.93 9.93
N PRO A 78 -2.03 29.37 11.09
CA PRO A 78 -3.22 30.22 11.12
C PRO A 78 -2.97 31.57 10.43
N GLY A 79 -3.92 32.01 9.60
CA GLY A 79 -3.87 33.30 8.89
C GLY A 79 -2.81 33.39 7.79
N ALA A 80 -2.09 32.30 7.50
CA ALA A 80 -1.08 32.29 6.45
C ALA A 80 -1.70 32.55 5.08
N ASP A 81 -1.04 33.36 4.25
CA ASP A 81 -1.46 33.66 2.88
C ASP A 81 -0.82 32.67 1.90
N PRO A 82 -1.56 31.67 1.37
CA PRO A 82 -1.00 30.64 0.48
C PRO A 82 -0.39 31.21 -0.81
N SER A 83 -0.85 32.38 -1.27
CA SER A 83 -0.38 32.98 -2.53
C SER A 83 1.07 33.48 -2.47
N SER A 84 1.58 33.72 -1.26
CA SER A 84 2.93 34.22 -1.02
C SER A 84 3.73 33.40 -0.02
N PHE A 85 3.15 32.29 0.46
CA PHE A 85 3.74 31.42 1.47
C PHE A 85 4.98 30.70 0.92
N LYS A 86 6.04 30.72 1.72
CA LYS A 86 7.29 29.99 1.50
C LYS A 86 7.64 29.25 2.77
N ILE A 87 8.14 28.02 2.63
CA ILE A 87 8.58 27.20 3.74
C ILE A 87 9.94 26.58 3.41
N ARG A 88 10.82 26.54 4.40
CA ARG A 88 12.12 25.89 4.31
C ARG A 88 12.51 25.30 5.65
N ILE A 89 13.37 24.30 5.61
CA ILE A 89 13.95 23.68 6.79
C ILE A 89 15.47 23.68 6.65
N MET A 90 16.17 24.03 7.73
CA MET A 90 17.63 24.07 7.76
C MET A 90 18.12 23.43 9.06
N GLN A 91 19.24 22.72 8.99
CA GLN A 91 19.87 22.18 10.18
C GLN A 91 20.50 23.28 11.02
N VAL A 92 20.37 23.18 12.35
CA VAL A 92 21.03 24.06 13.33
C VAL A 92 22.29 23.32 13.81
N SER A 93 23.48 23.79 13.42
CA SER A 93 24.75 23.07 13.65
C SER A 93 25.52 23.54 14.89
N PRO A 94 26.38 22.67 15.47
CA PRO A 94 27.81 22.80 15.15
C PRO A 94 28.59 21.48 14.82
N MET A 95 27.96 20.36 14.45
CA MET A 95 28.69 19.09 14.23
C MET A 95 29.16 18.83 12.77
N ALA A 96 30.37 18.25 12.65
CA ALA A 96 31.17 18.11 11.42
C ALA A 96 30.73 17.02 10.41
N ARG A 97 29.64 16.29 10.66
CA ARG A 97 29.02 15.39 9.68
C ARG A 97 27.52 15.62 9.65
N ASN A 98 27.04 16.16 8.53
CA ASN A 98 25.65 16.48 8.34
C ASN A 98 25.02 15.46 7.38
N PRO A 99 24.18 14.53 7.85
CA PRO A 99 23.47 13.64 6.93
C PRO A 99 22.47 14.43 6.10
N LYS A 100 22.48 14.19 4.79
CA LYS A 100 21.47 14.76 3.89
C LYS A 100 20.15 14.02 4.12
N ILE A 101 19.34 14.53 5.04
CA ILE A 101 17.98 14.02 5.32
C ILE A 101 17.00 14.71 4.37
N PRO A 102 16.30 13.98 3.49
CA PRO A 102 15.26 14.53 2.65
C PRO A 102 14.03 14.97 3.46
N PHE A 103 13.56 16.18 3.18
CA PHE A 103 12.31 16.73 3.70
C PHE A 103 11.39 17.09 2.53
N ALA A 104 10.11 16.73 2.64
CA ALA A 104 9.08 17.09 1.69
C ALA A 104 7.91 17.78 2.40
N PHE A 105 7.27 18.72 1.71
CA PHE A 105 6.13 19.46 2.22
C PHE A 105 4.94 19.24 1.30
N PHE A 106 3.81 18.86 1.90
CA PHE A 106 2.55 18.69 1.19
C PHE A 106 1.48 19.57 1.81
N GLN A 107 0.76 20.33 1.02
CA GLN A 107 -0.47 20.95 1.47
C GLN A 107 -1.54 19.88 1.66
N VAL A 108 -2.21 19.92 2.80
CA VAL A 108 -3.32 19.03 3.13
C VAL A 108 -4.62 19.67 2.64
N CYS A 109 -5.28 19.04 1.67
CA CYS A 109 -6.39 19.61 0.92
C CYS A 109 -7.67 18.76 0.97
N TRP A 110 -8.82 19.44 0.89
CA TRP A 110 -10.09 18.83 0.55
C TRP A 110 -10.19 18.67 -0.98
N ALA A 111 -10.71 17.52 -1.41
CA ALA A 111 -10.96 17.20 -2.81
C ALA A 111 -12.36 16.54 -2.93
N PRO A 112 -13.40 17.31 -3.35
CA PRO A 112 -13.35 18.72 -3.76
C PRO A 112 -13.27 19.69 -2.56
N PRO A 113 -12.93 20.97 -2.77
CA PRO A 113 -12.94 21.98 -1.71
C PRO A 113 -14.28 22.12 -0.97
N SER A 114 -15.40 21.77 -1.62
CA SER A 114 -16.75 21.83 -1.01
C SER A 114 -16.98 20.80 0.11
N LEU A 115 -16.07 19.83 0.28
CA LEU A 115 -16.08 18.90 1.42
C LEU A 115 -15.60 19.52 2.74
N ARG A 116 -15.11 20.77 2.71
CA ARG A 116 -14.68 21.47 3.93
C ARG A 116 -15.82 21.53 4.94
N GLY A 117 -15.56 21.05 6.16
CA GLY A 117 -16.55 20.96 7.23
C GLY A 117 -17.48 19.74 7.16
N LYS A 118 -17.46 18.97 6.05
CA LYS A 118 -18.22 17.72 5.90
C LYS A 118 -17.36 16.48 6.14
N LEU A 119 -16.14 16.48 5.59
CA LEU A 119 -15.17 15.40 5.71
C LEU A 119 -13.78 15.94 6.09
N PRO A 120 -12.89 15.10 6.64
CA PRO A 120 -11.48 15.45 6.81
C PRO A 120 -10.82 15.79 5.46
N PRO A 121 -9.85 16.72 5.43
CA PRO A 121 -9.00 16.86 4.25
C PRO A 121 -8.12 15.61 4.12
N ASP A 122 -7.74 15.27 2.89
CA ASP A 122 -7.09 13.98 2.62
C ASP A 122 -6.02 14.04 1.54
N ALA A 123 -6.19 14.86 0.50
CA ALA A 123 -5.22 14.98 -0.59
C ALA A 123 -3.95 15.73 -0.14
N LEU A 124 -2.79 15.23 -0.56
CA LEU A 124 -1.47 15.77 -0.22
C LEU A 124 -0.79 16.39 -1.45
N LEU A 125 -1.11 17.65 -1.75
CA LEU A 125 -0.53 18.37 -2.89
C LEU A 125 0.90 18.83 -2.58
N PRO A 126 1.92 18.52 -3.39
CA PRO A 126 3.29 18.96 -3.13
C PRO A 126 3.39 20.49 -3.14
N VAL A 127 3.92 21.08 -2.06
CA VAL A 127 4.02 22.55 -1.93
C VAL A 127 4.88 23.17 -3.02
N GLU A 128 5.88 22.43 -3.51
CA GLU A 128 6.76 22.85 -4.62
C GLU A 128 6.02 23.01 -5.96
N GLN A 129 4.84 22.37 -6.12
CA GLN A 129 4.00 22.48 -7.32
C GLN A 129 3.00 23.65 -7.22
N GLY A 130 3.06 24.41 -6.13
CA GLY A 130 2.17 25.53 -5.84
C GLY A 130 1.13 25.17 -4.79
N LEU A 131 0.65 26.20 -4.10
CA LEU A 131 -0.38 26.08 -3.08
C LEU A 131 -1.75 26.49 -3.64
N VAL A 132 -2.78 25.77 -3.22
CA VAL A 132 -4.18 26.10 -3.49
C VAL A 132 -4.79 26.82 -2.29
N ILE A 133 -5.76 27.70 -2.52
CA ILE A 133 -6.41 28.44 -1.42
C ILE A 133 -7.48 27.54 -0.80
N THR A 134 -7.29 27.12 0.44
CA THR A 134 -8.19 26.15 1.13
C THR A 134 -8.97 26.72 2.31
N GLY A 135 -8.78 28.00 2.66
CA GLY A 135 -9.47 28.63 3.79
C GLY A 135 -8.60 29.57 4.62
N ASP A 136 -8.93 29.68 5.91
CA ASP A 136 -8.36 30.68 6.84
C ASP A 136 -7.06 30.23 7.51
N ALA A 137 -6.67 28.96 7.31
CA ALA A 137 -5.41 28.41 7.78
C ALA A 137 -4.83 27.46 6.73
N LEU A 138 -3.51 27.55 6.55
CA LEU A 138 -2.76 26.63 5.71
C LEU A 138 -2.31 25.43 6.55
N GLU A 139 -2.64 24.23 6.11
CA GLU A 139 -2.18 22.99 6.74
C GLU A 139 -1.16 22.29 5.83
N ILE A 140 0.00 21.99 6.40
CA ILE A 140 1.14 21.36 5.72
C ILE A 140 1.49 20.07 6.45
N LEU A 141 1.59 18.96 5.71
CA LEU A 141 2.28 17.76 6.15
C LEU A 141 3.78 17.90 5.84
N LEU A 142 4.60 17.84 6.87
CA LEU A 142 6.05 17.66 6.77
C LEU A 142 6.34 16.16 6.76
N SER A 143 6.89 15.65 5.65
CA SER A 143 7.38 14.28 5.55
C SER A 143 8.91 14.26 5.62
N VAL A 144 9.45 13.33 6.40
CA VAL A 144 10.90 13.13 6.59
C VAL A 144 11.22 11.69 6.21
N HIS A 145 12.04 11.52 5.19
CA HIS A 145 12.59 10.20 4.86
C HIS A 145 13.97 10.10 5.50
N LEU A 146 14.17 9.12 6.39
CA LEU A 146 15.47 8.84 6.96
C LEU A 146 16.20 7.87 6.01
N PRO A 147 17.31 8.25 5.36
CA PRO A 147 18.05 7.33 4.51
C PRO A 147 18.47 6.05 5.27
N ALA A 148 18.63 4.94 4.55
CA ALA A 148 18.98 3.64 5.15
C ALA A 148 20.32 3.69 5.91
N ASP A 149 21.24 4.55 5.50
CA ASP A 149 22.58 4.76 6.05
C ASP A 149 22.68 6.02 6.92
N CYS A 150 21.55 6.62 7.28
CA CYS A 150 21.52 7.82 8.12
C CYS A 150 22.19 7.51 9.48
N PRO A 151 23.21 8.29 9.90
CA PRO A 151 23.89 8.06 11.16
C PRO A 151 22.94 8.30 12.33
N ALA A 152 22.99 7.40 13.30
CA ALA A 152 22.25 7.56 14.55
C ALA A 152 22.68 8.82 15.29
N GLY A 153 21.72 9.46 15.97
CA GLY A 153 21.99 10.68 16.72
C GLY A 153 20.77 11.55 16.92
N LEU A 154 20.97 12.67 17.61
CA LEU A 154 19.97 13.71 17.77
C LEU A 154 20.35 14.90 16.89
N PHE A 155 19.46 15.25 15.96
CA PHE A 155 19.63 16.36 15.05
C PHE A 155 18.61 17.45 15.34
N GLN A 156 19.03 18.71 15.24
CA GLN A 156 18.14 19.85 15.40
C GLN A 156 17.98 20.60 14.09
N TYR A 157 16.74 20.86 13.70
CA TYR A 157 16.38 21.62 12.52
C TYR A 157 15.54 22.84 12.93
N GLN A 158 15.68 23.91 12.16
CA GLN A 158 14.80 25.06 12.22
C GLN A 158 13.97 25.11 10.94
N LEU A 159 12.67 24.93 11.10
CA LEU A 159 11.69 25.22 10.08
C LEU A 159 11.38 26.72 10.15
N THR A 160 11.48 27.39 9.01
CA THR A 160 11.06 28.78 8.84
C THR A 160 10.05 28.86 7.72
N ALA A 161 8.92 29.49 7.97
CA ALA A 161 7.96 29.82 6.94
C ALA A 161 7.62 31.31 6.98
N SER A 162 7.17 31.86 5.88
CA SER A 162 6.80 33.28 5.78
C SER A 162 5.85 33.50 4.61
N ASP A 163 5.01 34.52 4.72
CA ASP A 163 4.22 35.07 3.63
C ASP A 163 4.38 36.62 3.63
N LYS A 164 3.60 37.34 2.82
CA LYS A 164 3.64 38.82 2.77
C LYS A 164 3.22 39.50 4.07
N LYS A 165 2.53 38.82 4.97
CA LYS A 165 1.91 39.36 6.20
C LYS A 165 2.71 39.00 7.45
N GLN A 166 3.35 37.83 7.49
CA GLN A 166 3.88 37.25 8.71
C GLN A 166 5.01 36.23 8.49
N SER A 167 5.69 35.88 9.58
CA SER A 167 6.77 34.89 9.61
C SER A 167 6.61 33.94 10.79
N PHE A 168 7.00 32.69 10.55
CA PHE A 168 6.83 31.54 11.42
C PHE A 168 8.18 30.86 11.66
N ARG A 169 8.35 30.29 12.86
CA ARG A 169 9.54 29.51 13.22
C ARG A 169 9.14 28.34 14.10
N GLN A 170 9.71 27.16 13.81
CA GLN A 170 9.55 25.95 14.62
C GLN A 170 10.88 25.21 14.73
N ILE A 171 11.23 24.77 15.93
CA ILE A 171 12.39 23.88 16.14
C ILE A 171 11.90 22.44 16.04
N ILE A 172 12.62 21.63 15.26
CA ILE A 172 12.38 20.19 15.13
C ILE A 172 13.59 19.48 15.71
N ARG A 173 13.36 18.55 16.62
CA ARG A 173 14.38 17.63 17.11
C ARG A 173 14.08 16.26 16.54
N LEU A 174 15.04 15.72 15.80
CA LEU A 174 14.92 14.47 15.07
C LEU A 174 15.93 13.47 15.64
N ARG A 175 15.43 12.42 16.29
CA ARG A 175 16.23 11.29 16.74
C ARG A 175 16.29 10.23 15.65
N VAL A 176 17.50 9.88 15.23
CA VAL A 176 17.76 8.75 14.33
C VAL A 176 18.27 7.57 15.17
N TYR A 177 17.59 6.43 15.12
CA TYR A 177 18.00 5.21 15.81
C TYR A 177 19.18 4.52 15.13
N GLY A 178 19.93 3.71 15.89
CA GLY A 178 21.08 2.91 15.46
C GLY A 178 20.76 1.67 14.63
N PHE A 179 19.61 1.61 13.97
CA PHE A 179 19.22 0.51 13.09
C PHE A 179 18.37 1.04 11.94
N SER A 180 18.16 0.18 10.93
CA SER A 180 17.40 0.52 9.72
C SER A 180 16.32 -0.51 9.46
N LEU A 181 15.17 -0.05 8.97
CA LEU A 181 14.11 -0.93 8.50
C LEU A 181 14.53 -1.59 7.18
N PRO A 182 14.15 -2.87 6.95
CA PRO A 182 14.39 -3.52 5.66
C PRO A 182 13.83 -2.69 4.50
N GLY A 183 14.50 -2.77 3.34
CA GLY A 183 14.11 -2.09 2.10
C GLY A 183 12.65 -2.35 1.69
N ASP A 184 12.12 -3.53 2.05
CA ASP A 184 10.80 -3.98 1.67
C ASP A 184 10.14 -4.83 2.77
N LEU A 185 8.86 -5.14 2.60
CA LEU A 185 8.12 -6.05 3.48
C LEU A 185 8.43 -7.52 3.14
N PRO A 186 8.46 -8.44 4.11
CA PRO A 186 8.51 -9.88 3.83
C PRO A 186 7.22 -10.44 3.21
N ILE A 187 6.16 -9.63 3.14
CA ILE A 187 4.84 -9.94 2.57
C ILE A 187 4.56 -9.08 1.35
N ALA A 188 3.56 -9.48 0.54
CA ALA A 188 3.10 -8.65 -0.58
C ALA A 188 1.91 -7.79 -0.17
N VAL A 189 2.02 -6.48 -0.33
CA VAL A 189 0.85 -5.58 -0.38
C VAL A 189 0.54 -5.34 -1.83
N PHE A 190 -0.63 -5.76 -2.30
CA PHE A 190 -1.04 -5.64 -3.69
C PHE A 190 -2.29 -4.77 -3.80
N GLY A 191 -2.25 -3.78 -4.67
CA GLY A 191 -3.41 -2.96 -4.99
C GLY A 191 -3.73 -2.95 -6.46
N HIS A 192 -4.99 -3.22 -6.79
CA HIS A 192 -5.45 -3.10 -8.17
C HIS A 192 -5.33 -1.66 -8.64
N PHE A 193 -4.72 -1.51 -9.81
CA PHE A 193 -4.68 -0.24 -10.50
C PHE A 193 -5.81 -0.19 -11.52
N TRP A 194 -6.75 0.71 -11.31
CA TRP A 194 -7.89 0.91 -12.19
C TRP A 194 -7.46 1.67 -13.43
N HIS A 195 -7.79 1.10 -14.58
CA HIS A 195 -7.46 1.72 -15.85
C HIS A 195 -8.49 2.78 -16.19
N TYR A 196 -7.96 3.97 -16.44
CA TYR A 196 -8.70 5.02 -17.09
C TYR A 196 -8.13 5.21 -18.49
N PRO A 197 -9.01 5.43 -19.48
CA PRO A 197 -8.56 5.69 -20.83
C PRO A 197 -7.91 7.08 -20.89
N PRO A 198 -7.08 7.39 -21.92
CA PRO A 198 -6.35 8.66 -22.00
C PRO A 198 -7.24 9.91 -21.84
N GLU A 199 -8.50 9.86 -22.27
CA GLU A 199 -9.48 10.95 -22.17
C GLU A 199 -9.74 11.38 -20.73
N PHE A 200 -9.71 10.45 -19.77
CA PHE A 200 -9.84 10.78 -18.36
C PHE A 200 -8.66 11.65 -17.90
N TYR A 201 -7.42 11.23 -18.20
CA TYR A 201 -6.22 11.99 -17.83
C TYR A 201 -6.06 13.30 -18.62
N ALA A 202 -6.63 13.37 -19.82
CA ALA A 202 -6.68 14.60 -20.60
C ALA A 202 -7.45 15.73 -19.88
N THR A 203 -8.46 15.40 -19.06
CA THR A 203 -9.15 16.38 -18.21
C THR A 203 -8.24 17.01 -17.14
N TYR A 204 -7.09 16.39 -16.87
CA TYR A 204 -6.05 16.86 -15.93
C TYR A 204 -4.78 17.30 -16.66
N GLY A 205 -4.86 17.68 -17.94
CA GLY A 205 -3.72 18.24 -18.68
C GLY A 205 -2.76 17.23 -19.31
N VAL A 206 -3.05 15.93 -19.31
CA VAL A 206 -2.24 14.90 -19.98
C VAL A 206 -2.62 14.82 -21.46
N LYS A 207 -1.79 15.38 -22.35
CA LYS A 207 -2.18 15.68 -23.75
C LYS A 207 -1.62 14.72 -24.82
N SER A 208 -0.85 13.71 -24.46
CA SER A 208 -0.26 12.76 -25.42
C SER A 208 -0.21 11.34 -24.87
N SER A 209 -0.05 10.36 -25.76
CA SER A 209 0.16 8.95 -25.39
C SER A 209 1.39 8.79 -24.49
N ASP A 210 2.52 9.40 -24.87
CA ASP A 210 3.74 9.34 -24.05
C ASP A 210 3.53 9.92 -22.66
N ALA A 211 2.83 11.05 -22.55
CA ALA A 211 2.50 11.67 -21.26
C ALA A 211 1.55 10.80 -20.44
N TYR A 212 0.62 10.08 -21.07
CA TYR A 212 -0.22 9.08 -20.41
C TYR A 212 0.62 7.96 -19.80
N PHE A 213 1.50 7.32 -20.58
CA PHE A 213 2.38 6.26 -20.08
C PHE A 213 3.35 6.75 -19.00
N GLN A 214 3.88 7.98 -19.12
CA GLN A 214 4.67 8.62 -18.07
C GLN A 214 3.85 8.83 -16.78
N THR A 215 2.59 9.21 -16.91
CA THR A 215 1.67 9.35 -15.77
C THR A 215 1.45 8.01 -15.08
N ILE A 216 1.10 6.94 -15.81
CA ILE A 216 0.94 5.60 -15.23
C ILE A 216 2.23 5.11 -14.54
N ARG A 217 3.39 5.33 -15.18
CA ARG A 217 4.70 5.00 -14.57
C ARG A 217 4.97 5.79 -13.29
N ALA A 218 4.51 7.04 -13.20
CA ALA A 218 4.62 7.83 -11.98
C ALA A 218 3.76 7.26 -10.85
N TYR A 219 2.53 6.81 -11.13
CA TYR A 219 1.70 6.10 -10.15
C TYR A 219 2.38 4.83 -9.64
N TYR A 220 2.90 3.99 -10.54
CA TYR A 220 3.60 2.75 -10.14
C TYR A 220 4.83 3.02 -9.28
N ARG A 221 5.63 4.02 -9.64
CA ARG A 221 6.78 4.44 -8.83
C ARG A 221 6.34 4.90 -7.44
N SER A 222 5.33 5.77 -7.37
CA SER A 222 4.83 6.26 -6.08
C SER A 222 4.30 5.11 -5.23
N LEU A 223 3.45 4.23 -5.77
CA LEU A 223 2.94 3.04 -5.05
C LEU A 223 4.08 2.20 -4.45
N ARG A 224 5.18 2.06 -5.19
CA ARG A 224 6.32 1.28 -4.72
C ARG A 224 7.09 1.93 -3.58
N GLU A 225 7.16 3.25 -3.51
CA GLU A 225 7.68 3.97 -2.34
C GLU A 225 6.86 3.69 -1.07
N TYR A 226 5.59 3.29 -1.22
CA TYR A 226 4.72 2.80 -0.14
C TYR A 226 4.79 1.27 0.05
N LYS A 227 5.70 0.59 -0.64
CA LYS A 227 5.85 -0.88 -0.68
C LYS A 227 4.63 -1.61 -1.27
N ILE A 228 3.78 -0.88 -1.98
CA ILE A 228 2.60 -1.41 -2.66
C ILE A 228 2.99 -1.86 -4.06
N ASN A 229 2.58 -3.07 -4.40
CA ASN A 229 2.68 -3.64 -5.73
C ASN A 229 1.36 -3.34 -6.44
N ALA A 230 1.46 -3.00 -7.71
CA ALA A 230 0.33 -2.75 -8.60
C ALA A 230 0.64 -3.35 -9.96
N LEU A 231 -0.09 -2.98 -11.01
CA LEU A 231 -0.06 -3.60 -12.34
C LEU A 231 -0.88 -4.89 -12.38
N GLY A 232 -1.86 -4.88 -13.28
CA GLY A 232 -2.88 -5.91 -13.37
C GLY A 232 -4.19 -5.52 -12.68
N GLY A 233 -5.29 -6.14 -13.11
CA GLY A 233 -6.64 -5.61 -12.95
C GLY A 233 -7.06 -4.90 -14.23
N GLY A 234 -7.62 -3.69 -14.12
CA GLY A 234 -8.18 -2.96 -15.26
C GLY A 234 -7.18 -2.52 -16.33
N TYR A 235 -5.85 -2.51 -16.07
CA TYR A 235 -4.87 -2.06 -17.08
C TYR A 235 -4.99 -2.88 -18.36
N ALA A 236 -5.35 -2.19 -19.45
CA ALA A 236 -5.83 -2.83 -20.66
C ALA A 236 -4.70 -3.59 -21.39
N PHE A 237 -4.67 -4.90 -21.19
CA PHE A 237 -4.16 -5.81 -22.21
C PHE A 237 -5.23 -5.91 -23.31
N PRO A 238 -4.90 -5.73 -24.60
CA PRO A 238 -5.87 -5.71 -25.68
C PRO A 238 -6.34 -7.14 -26.00
N LEU A 239 -7.24 -7.66 -25.17
CA LEU A 239 -7.78 -9.02 -25.29
C LEU A 239 -8.51 -9.27 -26.62
N ASP A 240 -8.99 -8.22 -27.28
CA ASP A 240 -9.63 -8.33 -28.59
C ASP A 240 -8.62 -8.51 -29.73
N ASP A 241 -7.35 -8.17 -29.49
CA ASP A 241 -6.22 -8.42 -30.39
C ASP A 241 -5.48 -9.72 -30.04
N LEU A 242 -6.06 -10.59 -29.20
CA LEU A 242 -5.45 -11.85 -28.79
C LEU A 242 -5.44 -12.85 -29.96
N GLN A 243 -4.26 -13.30 -30.36
CA GLN A 243 -4.06 -14.27 -31.45
C GLN A 243 -3.15 -15.40 -30.97
N PRO A 244 -3.37 -16.67 -31.39
CA PRO A 244 -2.59 -17.82 -30.94
C PRO A 244 -1.08 -17.73 -31.21
N ASP A 245 -0.68 -17.07 -32.28
CA ASP A 245 0.70 -16.95 -32.77
C ASP A 245 1.42 -15.68 -32.28
N LYS A 246 0.70 -14.70 -31.73
CA LYS A 246 1.27 -13.46 -31.21
C LYS A 246 1.72 -13.59 -29.76
N LYS A 247 3.00 -13.37 -29.48
CA LYS A 247 3.58 -13.47 -28.14
C LYS A 247 3.21 -12.26 -27.28
N ILE A 248 3.19 -12.45 -25.96
CA ILE A 248 2.90 -11.38 -24.99
C ILE A 248 3.87 -10.18 -25.11
N ASP A 249 5.15 -10.43 -25.46
CA ASP A 249 6.17 -9.40 -25.67
C ASP A 249 5.85 -8.44 -26.82
N GLU A 250 5.07 -8.90 -27.79
CA GLU A 250 4.71 -8.12 -28.98
C GLU A 250 3.61 -7.09 -28.68
N TYR A 251 3.02 -7.13 -27.47
CA TYR A 251 2.17 -6.08 -26.94
C TYR A 251 3.05 -5.04 -26.22
N ALA A 252 3.78 -4.25 -27.01
CA ALA A 252 4.88 -3.39 -26.54
C ALA A 252 4.52 -2.50 -25.32
N ASP A 253 3.36 -1.87 -25.32
CA ASP A 253 2.90 -1.01 -24.22
C ASP A 253 2.69 -1.79 -22.92
N TYR A 254 2.06 -2.97 -23.01
CA TYR A 254 1.85 -3.85 -21.87
C TYR A 254 3.18 -4.43 -21.38
N HIS A 255 4.00 -4.96 -22.28
CA HIS A 255 5.30 -5.52 -21.96
C HIS A 255 6.23 -4.49 -21.31
N GLY A 256 6.29 -3.27 -21.85
CA GLY A 256 7.11 -2.18 -21.33
C GLY A 256 6.73 -1.77 -19.91
N LEU A 257 5.43 -1.80 -19.57
CA LEU A 257 4.99 -1.56 -18.19
C LEU A 257 5.29 -2.71 -17.25
N VAL A 258 5.18 -3.96 -17.69
CA VAL A 258 5.57 -5.13 -16.90
C VAL A 258 7.07 -5.07 -16.60
N GLN A 259 7.91 -4.79 -17.59
CA GLN A 259 9.35 -4.58 -17.41
C GLN A 259 9.65 -3.43 -16.44
N TYR A 260 8.96 -2.30 -16.60
CA TYR A 260 9.13 -1.18 -15.68
C TYR A 260 8.77 -1.56 -14.23
N ALA A 261 7.63 -2.21 -14.01
CA ALA A 261 7.19 -2.62 -12.68
C ALA A 261 8.12 -3.67 -12.06
N LEU A 262 8.46 -4.72 -12.78
CA LEU A 262 9.21 -5.85 -12.22
C LEU A 262 10.72 -5.58 -12.16
N ASN A 263 11.32 -5.06 -13.23
CA ASN A 263 12.78 -4.93 -13.34
C ASN A 263 13.29 -3.59 -12.80
N GLN A 264 12.57 -2.49 -13.02
CA GLN A 264 13.04 -1.17 -12.58
C GLN A 264 12.54 -0.82 -11.17
N LEU A 265 11.28 -1.13 -10.85
CA LEU A 265 10.70 -0.81 -9.54
C LEU A 265 10.76 -1.98 -8.55
N GLY A 266 11.02 -3.21 -9.01
CA GLY A 266 11.14 -4.37 -8.13
C GLY A 266 9.80 -4.82 -7.53
N PHE A 267 8.69 -4.69 -8.26
CA PHE A 267 7.37 -5.17 -7.80
C PHE A 267 7.38 -6.67 -7.57
N ARG A 268 7.16 -7.13 -6.33
CA ARG A 268 7.08 -8.55 -5.97
C ARG A 268 6.01 -9.30 -6.74
N ARG A 269 4.88 -8.66 -7.00
CA ARG A 269 3.72 -9.28 -7.63
C ARG A 269 3.10 -8.35 -8.67
N PHE A 270 2.48 -8.92 -9.69
CA PHE A 270 1.55 -8.25 -10.61
C PHE A 270 0.41 -9.22 -10.96
N THR A 271 -0.75 -8.73 -11.38
CA THR A 271 -1.78 -9.63 -11.92
C THR A 271 -1.76 -9.67 -13.46
N ILE A 272 -1.94 -10.88 -14.00
CA ILE A 272 -2.13 -11.06 -15.44
C ILE A 272 -3.54 -10.57 -15.85
N PRO A 273 -3.82 -10.37 -17.15
CA PRO A 273 -5.11 -9.88 -17.61
C PRO A 273 -6.27 -10.79 -17.19
N LYS A 274 -7.34 -10.19 -16.66
CA LYS A 274 -8.55 -10.90 -16.25
C LYS A 274 -9.39 -11.23 -17.50
N LEU A 275 -9.68 -12.52 -17.71
CA LEU A 275 -10.53 -12.95 -18.82
C LEU A 275 -12.02 -12.73 -18.49
N PRO A 276 -12.80 -12.09 -19.38
CA PRO A 276 -14.24 -11.91 -19.17
C PRO A 276 -15.02 -13.20 -19.47
N GLY A 277 -16.29 -13.24 -19.05
CA GLY A 277 -17.21 -14.35 -19.39
C GLY A 277 -16.82 -15.68 -18.75
N TRP A 278 -16.20 -15.65 -17.57
CA TRP A 278 -15.64 -16.82 -16.90
C TRP A 278 -16.67 -17.91 -16.60
N GLN A 279 -17.96 -17.59 -16.47
CA GLN A 279 -19.05 -18.56 -16.28
C GLN A 279 -20.27 -18.27 -17.13
N THR A 280 -21.11 -19.30 -17.28
CA THR A 280 -22.54 -19.17 -17.57
C THR A 280 -23.35 -19.22 -16.26
N VAL A 281 -23.89 -20.38 -15.88
CA VAL A 281 -24.65 -20.60 -14.64
C VAL A 281 -23.80 -21.36 -13.63
N ASN A 282 -23.33 -22.56 -13.97
CA ASN A 282 -22.58 -23.44 -13.06
C ASN A 282 -21.33 -24.06 -13.72
N GLN A 283 -20.94 -23.59 -14.90
CA GLN A 283 -19.78 -24.06 -15.65
C GLN A 283 -19.07 -22.89 -16.36
N PRO A 284 -17.80 -23.07 -16.75
CA PRO A 284 -17.08 -22.05 -17.47
C PRO A 284 -17.72 -21.69 -18.82
N GLY A 285 -17.74 -20.40 -19.15
CA GLY A 285 -18.28 -19.93 -20.42
C GLY A 285 -17.42 -20.35 -21.61
N SER A 286 -18.04 -20.66 -22.76
CA SER A 286 -17.31 -21.07 -23.98
C SER A 286 -16.29 -20.02 -24.45
N ASN A 287 -16.66 -18.75 -24.42
CA ASN A 287 -15.75 -17.64 -24.76
C ASN A 287 -14.54 -17.56 -23.82
N PHE A 288 -14.76 -17.81 -22.52
CA PHE A 288 -13.66 -17.90 -21.55
C PHE A 288 -12.76 -19.09 -21.87
N ILE A 289 -13.31 -20.28 -22.11
CA ILE A 289 -12.53 -21.47 -22.44
C ILE A 289 -11.65 -21.23 -23.68
N THR A 290 -12.22 -20.67 -24.76
CA THR A 290 -11.47 -20.36 -25.99
C THR A 290 -10.32 -19.39 -25.71
N ARG A 291 -10.58 -18.28 -25.00
CA ARG A 291 -9.54 -17.30 -24.69
C ARG A 291 -8.50 -17.84 -23.70
N ALA A 292 -8.91 -18.66 -22.73
CA ALA A 292 -8.03 -19.30 -21.75
C ALA A 292 -7.01 -20.22 -22.41
N ASN A 293 -7.44 -21.05 -23.37
CA ASN A 293 -6.57 -21.95 -24.14
C ASN A 293 -5.50 -21.23 -24.97
N ILE A 294 -5.69 -19.93 -25.23
CA ILE A 294 -4.69 -19.09 -25.92
C ILE A 294 -3.84 -18.34 -24.90
N LEU A 295 -4.49 -17.57 -24.01
CA LEU A 295 -3.83 -16.60 -23.14
C LEU A 295 -2.92 -17.28 -22.10
N TYR A 296 -3.40 -18.32 -21.43
CA TYR A 296 -2.67 -18.90 -20.31
C TYR A 296 -1.37 -19.60 -20.74
N PRO A 297 -1.35 -20.44 -21.80
CA PRO A 297 -0.09 -21.00 -22.31
C PRO A 297 0.89 -19.92 -22.79
N GLN A 298 0.40 -18.86 -23.43
CA GLN A 298 1.24 -17.73 -23.84
C GLN A 298 1.84 -16.99 -22.64
N PHE A 299 1.08 -16.76 -21.57
CA PHE A 299 1.58 -16.15 -20.34
C PHE A 299 2.56 -17.06 -19.60
N GLN A 300 2.30 -18.36 -19.52
CA GLN A 300 3.22 -19.35 -18.96
C GLN A 300 4.60 -19.26 -19.62
N GLU A 301 4.64 -19.27 -20.96
CA GLU A 301 5.90 -19.19 -21.71
C GLU A 301 6.54 -17.79 -21.63
N TYR A 302 5.73 -16.73 -21.66
CA TYR A 302 6.21 -15.36 -21.44
C TYR A 302 6.92 -15.22 -20.09
N LEU A 303 6.28 -15.65 -18.99
CA LEU A 303 6.85 -15.58 -17.66
C LEU A 303 8.14 -16.40 -17.56
N LYS A 304 8.16 -17.61 -18.13
CA LYS A 304 9.35 -18.46 -18.16
C LYS A 304 10.53 -17.83 -18.88
N ARG A 305 10.31 -17.17 -20.02
CA ARG A 305 11.36 -16.50 -20.79
C ARG A 305 11.98 -15.31 -20.05
N HIS A 306 11.22 -14.68 -19.15
CA HIS A 306 11.66 -13.51 -18.38
C HIS A 306 12.01 -13.80 -16.91
N ASP A 307 11.94 -15.07 -16.48
CA ASP A 307 12.15 -15.49 -15.09
C ASP A 307 11.20 -14.81 -14.08
N TRP A 308 9.91 -14.72 -14.46
CA TRP A 308 8.87 -14.04 -13.68
C TRP A 308 7.76 -14.95 -13.16
N GLN A 309 7.94 -16.27 -13.22
CA GLN A 309 6.93 -17.28 -12.86
C GLN A 309 6.32 -17.01 -11.48
N ASP A 310 7.16 -16.73 -10.47
CA ASP A 310 6.71 -16.48 -9.09
C ASP A 310 6.10 -15.07 -8.86
N ARG A 311 6.11 -14.21 -9.88
CA ARG A 311 5.68 -12.80 -9.78
C ARG A 311 4.23 -12.61 -10.23
N ALA A 312 3.71 -13.49 -11.07
CA ALA A 312 2.39 -13.36 -11.64
C ALA A 312 1.28 -13.92 -10.72
N LEU A 313 0.16 -13.20 -10.68
CA LEU A 313 -1.07 -13.61 -10.02
C LEU A 313 -2.21 -13.66 -11.05
N ASN A 314 -2.96 -14.75 -11.07
CA ASN A 314 -4.20 -14.86 -11.83
C ASN A 314 -5.40 -14.59 -10.90
N PHE A 315 -5.86 -13.33 -10.88
CA PHE A 315 -7.10 -12.96 -10.19
C PHE A 315 -8.27 -13.03 -11.18
N LEU A 316 -8.85 -14.22 -11.30
CA LEU A 316 -9.84 -14.53 -12.32
C LEU A 316 -11.29 -14.21 -11.89
N ILE A 317 -11.63 -14.51 -10.64
CA ILE A 317 -13.01 -14.47 -10.14
C ILE A 317 -13.05 -13.66 -8.85
N ASP A 318 -14.04 -12.78 -8.75
CA ASP A 318 -14.22 -11.85 -7.63
C ASP A 318 -15.49 -12.22 -6.84
N GLU A 319 -15.31 -12.50 -5.54
CA GLU A 319 -16.35 -12.83 -4.55
C GLU A 319 -17.44 -13.83 -5.01
N PRO A 320 -17.06 -15.05 -5.45
CA PRO A 320 -18.02 -16.02 -5.94
C PRO A 320 -19.05 -16.41 -4.87
N LYS A 321 -20.28 -16.68 -5.31
CA LYS A 321 -21.38 -17.17 -4.46
C LYS A 321 -21.42 -18.71 -4.42
N PRO A 322 -21.99 -19.34 -3.38
CA PRO A 322 -21.95 -20.80 -3.21
C PRO A 322 -22.47 -21.60 -4.42
N ASP A 323 -23.52 -21.11 -5.08
CA ASP A 323 -24.10 -21.70 -6.30
C ASP A 323 -23.13 -21.68 -7.51
N GLN A 324 -22.08 -20.86 -7.45
CA GLN A 324 -21.07 -20.71 -8.50
C GLN A 324 -19.81 -21.57 -8.25
N TYR A 325 -19.66 -22.20 -7.08
CA TYR A 325 -18.40 -22.83 -6.68
C TYR A 325 -17.94 -23.95 -7.64
N ALA A 326 -18.87 -24.69 -8.25
CA ALA A 326 -18.55 -25.67 -9.28
C ALA A 326 -17.88 -25.02 -10.51
N ALA A 327 -18.38 -23.86 -10.97
CA ALA A 327 -17.78 -23.10 -12.06
C ALA A 327 -16.41 -22.53 -11.67
N VAL A 328 -16.26 -22.06 -10.43
CA VAL A 328 -15.00 -21.56 -9.88
C VAL A 328 -13.92 -22.63 -9.91
N LEU A 329 -14.23 -23.83 -9.40
CA LEU A 329 -13.32 -24.97 -9.37
C LEU A 329 -12.86 -25.35 -10.78
N GLN A 330 -13.78 -25.40 -11.74
CA GLN A 330 -13.47 -25.72 -13.13
C GLN A 330 -12.65 -24.62 -13.82
N ALA A 331 -12.98 -23.34 -13.61
CA ALA A 331 -12.31 -22.23 -14.26
C ALA A 331 -10.87 -22.05 -13.75
N TYR A 332 -10.66 -22.08 -12.42
CA TYR A 332 -9.31 -22.06 -11.86
C TYR A 332 -8.54 -23.35 -12.15
N GLY A 333 -9.20 -24.51 -12.15
CA GLY A 333 -8.59 -25.78 -12.55
C GLY A 333 -8.07 -25.74 -13.99
N LEU A 334 -8.86 -25.22 -14.94
CA LEU A 334 -8.43 -25.00 -16.32
C LEU A 334 -7.23 -24.04 -16.38
N ALA A 335 -7.29 -22.92 -15.65
CA ALA A 335 -6.19 -21.96 -15.61
C ALA A 335 -4.88 -22.58 -15.08
N LYS A 336 -4.94 -23.35 -13.98
CA LYS A 336 -3.76 -24.05 -13.43
C LYS A 336 -3.22 -25.12 -14.37
N ASN A 337 -4.09 -25.82 -15.10
CA ASN A 337 -3.63 -26.81 -16.08
C ASN A 337 -2.88 -26.16 -17.24
N LEU A 338 -3.35 -25.00 -17.71
CA LEU A 338 -2.77 -24.29 -18.85
C LEU A 338 -1.55 -23.43 -18.48
N ALA A 339 -1.48 -22.93 -17.24
CA ALA A 339 -0.38 -22.11 -16.74
C ALA A 339 -0.01 -22.47 -15.28
N PRO A 340 0.59 -23.66 -15.05
CA PRO A 340 0.79 -24.21 -13.71
C PRO A 340 1.75 -23.42 -12.82
N THR A 341 2.57 -22.52 -13.38
CA THR A 341 3.48 -21.69 -12.58
C THR A 341 2.86 -20.36 -12.16
N VAL A 342 1.71 -19.99 -12.72
CA VAL A 342 1.01 -18.75 -12.35
C VAL A 342 0.16 -19.01 -11.12
N LYS A 343 0.46 -18.32 -10.02
CA LYS A 343 -0.34 -18.48 -8.81
C LYS A 343 -1.75 -17.90 -8.99
N THR A 344 -2.76 -18.61 -8.53
CA THR A 344 -4.16 -18.15 -8.58
C THR A 344 -4.53 -17.38 -7.32
N LEU A 345 -5.27 -16.28 -7.49
CA LEU A 345 -5.74 -15.41 -6.40
C LEU A 345 -7.26 -15.26 -6.49
N CYS A 346 -7.96 -15.40 -5.38
CA CYS A 346 -9.36 -15.05 -5.27
C CYS A 346 -9.62 -14.28 -3.97
N THR A 347 -10.70 -13.52 -3.95
CA THR A 347 -11.28 -12.89 -2.76
C THR A 347 -12.73 -13.35 -2.67
N GLY A 348 -13.25 -13.45 -1.46
CA GLY A 348 -14.60 -13.93 -1.20
C GLY A 348 -14.85 -13.96 0.29
N TRP A 349 -15.86 -14.68 0.77
CA TRP A 349 -16.06 -14.83 2.21
C TRP A 349 -15.03 -15.80 2.79
N ASN A 350 -15.42 -16.68 3.71
CA ASN A 350 -14.53 -17.78 4.07
C ASN A 350 -14.33 -18.70 2.85
N PRO A 351 -13.10 -19.16 2.59
CA PRO A 351 -12.84 -20.03 1.47
C PRO A 351 -13.60 -21.35 1.67
N ASP A 352 -14.25 -21.81 0.61
CA ASP A 352 -14.68 -23.21 0.56
C ASP A 352 -13.44 -24.11 0.71
N PRO A 353 -13.46 -25.14 1.57
CA PRO A 353 -12.31 -26.04 1.74
C PRO A 353 -11.80 -26.66 0.44
N GLU A 354 -12.65 -26.82 -0.59
CA GLU A 354 -12.26 -27.36 -1.89
C GLU A 354 -11.40 -26.39 -2.71
N PHE A 355 -11.49 -25.08 -2.44
CA PHE A 355 -10.75 -24.06 -3.18
C PHE A 355 -9.24 -24.16 -3.01
N VAL A 356 -8.74 -24.74 -1.92
CA VAL A 356 -7.29 -24.95 -1.72
C VAL A 356 -6.65 -25.79 -2.84
N LYS A 357 -7.45 -26.58 -3.57
CA LYS A 357 -6.98 -27.41 -4.69
C LYS A 357 -6.60 -26.59 -5.93
N VAL A 358 -7.24 -25.43 -6.11
CA VAL A 358 -7.14 -24.65 -7.37
C VAL A 358 -6.85 -23.16 -7.15
N ILE A 359 -6.94 -22.65 -5.92
CA ILE A 359 -6.66 -21.27 -5.52
C ILE A 359 -5.47 -21.26 -4.56
N ASP A 360 -4.33 -20.75 -5.04
CA ASP A 360 -3.08 -20.69 -4.27
C ASP A 360 -3.10 -19.59 -3.19
N LEU A 361 -3.79 -18.48 -3.46
CA LEU A 361 -3.93 -17.33 -2.54
C LEU A 361 -5.40 -16.97 -2.33
N TRP A 362 -5.84 -16.87 -1.08
CA TRP A 362 -7.17 -16.39 -0.73
C TRP A 362 -7.08 -15.09 0.08
N ALA A 363 -7.66 -14.01 -0.44
CA ALA A 363 -7.80 -12.75 0.26
C ALA A 363 -9.11 -12.73 1.05
N THR A 364 -9.00 -12.83 2.37
CA THR A 364 -10.17 -12.87 3.27
C THR A 364 -10.55 -11.46 3.72
N PRO A 365 -11.79 -11.01 3.49
CA PRO A 365 -12.32 -9.79 4.06
C PRO A 365 -12.28 -9.85 5.59
N ALA A 366 -11.77 -8.81 6.22
CA ALA A 366 -11.68 -8.72 7.68
C ALA A 366 -13.03 -9.03 8.36
N ALA A 367 -14.15 -8.57 7.80
CA ALA A 367 -15.48 -8.80 8.37
C ALA A 367 -15.90 -10.28 8.46
N TYR A 368 -15.26 -11.18 7.72
CA TYR A 368 -15.66 -12.59 7.63
C TYR A 368 -14.58 -13.57 8.10
N TYR A 369 -13.37 -13.10 8.42
CA TYR A 369 -12.26 -13.99 8.75
C TYR A 369 -12.53 -14.82 9.99
N GLN A 370 -12.21 -16.10 9.88
CA GLN A 370 -12.23 -17.06 10.98
C GLN A 370 -10.85 -17.69 11.09
N GLU A 371 -10.17 -17.48 12.22
CA GLU A 371 -8.78 -17.91 12.42
C GLU A 371 -8.60 -19.43 12.24
N SER A 372 -9.57 -20.24 12.70
CA SER A 372 -9.53 -21.69 12.54
C SER A 372 -9.58 -22.15 11.09
N LEU A 373 -10.46 -21.56 10.26
CA LEU A 373 -10.58 -21.88 8.84
C LEU A 373 -9.37 -21.40 8.05
N ALA A 374 -8.88 -20.19 8.34
CA ALA A 374 -7.66 -19.66 7.72
C ALA A 374 -6.45 -20.55 8.04
N ASN A 375 -6.31 -20.99 9.30
CA ASN A 375 -5.24 -21.90 9.71
C ASN A 375 -5.35 -23.28 9.05
N LEU A 376 -6.57 -23.80 8.89
CA LEU A 376 -6.80 -25.05 8.15
C LEU A 376 -6.37 -24.92 6.69
N ALA A 377 -6.79 -23.86 5.99
CA ALA A 377 -6.40 -23.61 4.61
C ALA A 377 -4.87 -23.42 4.47
N CYS A 378 -4.25 -22.68 5.39
CA CYS A 378 -2.79 -22.55 5.48
C CYS A 378 -2.09 -23.91 5.63
N SER A 379 -2.62 -24.81 6.48
CA SER A 379 -2.06 -26.16 6.67
C SER A 379 -2.12 -27.03 5.41
N GLN A 380 -3.02 -26.69 4.48
CA GLN A 380 -3.18 -27.33 3.18
C GLN A 380 -2.38 -26.62 2.06
N GLY A 381 -1.61 -25.58 2.40
CA GLY A 381 -0.71 -24.88 1.48
C GLY A 381 -1.27 -23.62 0.83
N GLN A 382 -2.49 -23.20 1.16
CA GLN A 382 -3.06 -21.95 0.64
C GLN A 382 -2.52 -20.74 1.41
N GLU A 383 -2.00 -19.75 0.70
CA GLU A 383 -1.60 -18.46 1.28
C GLU A 383 -2.85 -17.65 1.66
N GLN A 384 -2.87 -17.10 2.88
CA GLN A 384 -3.96 -16.23 3.35
C GLN A 384 -3.54 -14.77 3.33
N TRP A 385 -4.29 -13.96 2.61
CA TRP A 385 -4.14 -12.51 2.57
C TRP A 385 -5.29 -11.84 3.31
N LEU A 386 -5.04 -10.65 3.83
CA LEU A 386 -6.07 -9.81 4.44
C LEU A 386 -6.64 -8.85 3.41
N TYR A 387 -7.94 -8.62 3.46
CA TYR A 387 -8.63 -7.54 2.75
C TYR A 387 -9.47 -6.74 3.75
N ALA A 388 -9.07 -5.51 4.07
CA ALA A 388 -9.72 -4.71 5.12
C ALA A 388 -10.29 -3.40 4.59
N ASN A 389 -11.19 -3.52 3.61
CA ASN A 389 -11.77 -2.40 2.86
C ASN A 389 -12.24 -1.25 3.76
N ARG A 390 -12.96 -1.59 4.84
CA ARG A 390 -13.59 -0.65 5.78
C ARG A 390 -12.58 0.25 6.52
N LEU A 391 -11.31 -0.13 6.58
CA LEU A 391 -10.27 0.64 7.28
C LEU A 391 -9.69 1.77 6.43
N HIS A 392 -10.12 1.92 5.17
CA HIS A 392 -9.55 2.88 4.23
C HIS A 392 -10.39 4.14 4.01
N GLY A 393 -11.55 4.31 4.64
CA GLY A 393 -12.43 5.44 4.32
C GLY A 393 -11.91 6.80 4.76
N ILE A 394 -12.24 7.83 3.97
CA ILE A 394 -11.94 9.24 4.29
C ILE A 394 -12.76 9.72 5.50
N ASP A 395 -13.95 9.15 5.66
CA ASP A 395 -14.87 9.37 6.76
C ASP A 395 -14.58 8.49 7.99
N HIS A 396 -13.45 7.78 7.99
CA HIS A 396 -13.01 6.96 9.11
C HIS A 396 -11.73 7.52 9.77
N PRO A 397 -11.51 7.20 11.06
CA PRO A 397 -10.27 7.51 11.77
C PRO A 397 -8.98 7.23 11.00
N GLN A 398 -8.02 8.18 11.04
CA GLN A 398 -6.69 7.96 10.48
C GLN A 398 -5.92 6.85 11.20
N VAL A 399 -6.30 6.45 12.42
CA VAL A 399 -5.71 5.27 13.09
C VAL A 399 -6.03 3.94 12.35
N HIS A 400 -7.14 3.86 11.62
CA HIS A 400 -7.58 2.62 10.97
C HIS A 400 -6.60 2.11 9.90
N PRO A 401 -6.11 2.91 8.92
CA PRO A 401 -5.11 2.41 7.98
C PRO A 401 -3.80 1.97 8.65
N ARG A 402 -3.39 2.62 9.74
CA ARG A 402 -2.17 2.23 10.48
C ARG A 402 -2.32 0.85 11.12
N LEU A 403 -3.50 0.51 11.63
CA LEU A 403 -3.78 -0.79 12.25
C LEU A 403 -3.60 -1.98 11.29
N ILE A 404 -3.67 -1.77 9.97
CA ILE A 404 -3.49 -2.83 8.99
C ILE A 404 -2.15 -3.55 9.19
N GLY A 405 -1.05 -2.82 9.42
CA GLY A 405 0.25 -3.45 9.67
C GLY A 405 0.30 -4.28 10.95
N TRP A 406 -0.44 -3.88 11.98
CA TRP A 406 -0.54 -4.61 13.25
C TRP A 406 -1.33 -5.90 13.07
N LEU A 407 -2.46 -5.82 12.37
CA LEU A 407 -3.30 -6.98 12.01
C LEU A 407 -2.52 -7.99 11.16
N LEU A 408 -1.82 -7.51 10.13
CA LEU A 408 -0.98 -8.34 9.27
C LEU A 408 0.07 -9.11 10.08
N TYR A 409 0.70 -8.47 11.07
CA TYR A 409 1.68 -9.11 11.93
C TYR A 409 1.03 -10.11 12.90
N ARG A 410 0.00 -9.69 13.65
CA ARG A 410 -0.65 -10.51 14.69
C ARG A 410 -1.25 -11.81 14.15
N TYR A 411 -1.92 -11.73 13.00
CA TYR A 411 -2.65 -12.85 12.39
C TYR A 411 -1.81 -13.57 11.31
N ARG A 412 -0.54 -13.17 11.13
CA ARG A 412 0.43 -13.83 10.23
C ARG A 412 -0.05 -13.97 8.78
N PHE A 413 -0.77 -12.97 8.28
CA PHE A 413 -1.14 -12.93 6.87
C PHE A 413 0.10 -12.82 5.99
N SER A 414 0.12 -13.53 4.86
CA SER A 414 1.26 -13.50 3.91
C SER A 414 1.14 -12.38 2.87
N GLY A 415 0.05 -11.61 2.92
CA GLY A 415 -0.16 -10.44 2.08
C GLY A 415 -1.41 -9.64 2.40
N TYR A 416 -1.56 -8.53 1.68
CA TYR A 416 -2.66 -7.59 1.82
C TYR A 416 -3.21 -7.22 0.45
N LEU A 417 -4.53 -7.28 0.29
CA LEU A 417 -5.21 -6.89 -0.95
C LEU A 417 -5.88 -5.51 -0.78
N LEU A 418 -5.69 -4.64 -1.77
CA LEU A 418 -6.45 -3.41 -1.98
C LEU A 418 -7.24 -3.57 -3.29
N TRP A 419 -8.57 -3.48 -3.23
CA TRP A 419 -9.45 -3.63 -4.41
C TRP A 419 -9.23 -2.54 -5.47
N GLY A 420 -8.62 -1.40 -5.10
CA GLY A 420 -8.36 -0.28 -5.99
C GLY A 420 -7.54 0.77 -5.28
N VAL A 421 -6.51 1.33 -5.95
CA VAL A 421 -5.66 2.38 -5.37
C VAL A 421 -5.94 3.78 -5.93
N ASN A 422 -6.63 3.88 -7.06
CA ASN A 422 -6.79 5.12 -7.83
C ASN A 422 -8.21 5.30 -8.42
N PHE A 423 -9.23 4.64 -7.87
CA PHE A 423 -10.56 4.61 -8.47
C PHE A 423 -11.42 5.83 -8.08
N TRP A 424 -11.69 6.69 -9.06
CA TRP A 424 -12.63 7.81 -9.03
C TRP A 424 -13.69 7.67 -10.15
N PRO A 425 -14.99 7.66 -9.84
CA PRO A 425 -16.04 7.53 -10.84
C PRO A 425 -16.29 8.85 -11.59
N ASN A 426 -15.97 9.97 -10.94
CA ASN A 426 -16.06 11.34 -11.44
C ASN A 426 -14.79 12.11 -11.07
N ASN A 427 -14.65 13.35 -11.55
CA ASN A 427 -13.51 14.19 -11.17
C ASN A 427 -13.56 14.55 -9.67
N PRO A 428 -12.61 14.08 -8.85
CA PRO A 428 -12.67 14.26 -7.40
C PRO A 428 -12.37 15.69 -6.95
N TRP A 429 -11.93 16.58 -7.84
CA TRP A 429 -11.68 17.98 -7.50
C TRP A 429 -12.89 18.88 -7.67
N THR A 430 -13.90 18.41 -8.40
CA THR A 430 -15.10 19.19 -8.73
C THR A 430 -16.39 18.52 -8.30
N THR A 431 -16.36 17.21 -8.08
CA THR A 431 -17.55 16.42 -7.78
C THR A 431 -17.42 15.87 -6.37
N GLU A 432 -18.36 16.24 -5.49
CA GLU A 432 -18.47 15.57 -4.20
C GLU A 432 -18.69 14.08 -4.47
N PRO A 433 -17.99 13.22 -3.75
CA PRO A 433 -18.19 11.81 -3.93
C PRO A 433 -19.65 11.42 -3.67
N GLY A 434 -20.15 10.46 -4.43
CA GLY A 434 -21.47 9.86 -4.22
C GLY A 434 -21.54 9.05 -2.92
N ASP A 435 -22.45 8.07 -2.86
CA ASP A 435 -22.73 7.23 -1.69
C ASP A 435 -21.50 6.99 -0.78
N PRO A 436 -21.57 7.34 0.53
CA PRO A 436 -20.49 7.15 1.50
C PRO A 436 -19.87 5.74 1.46
N GLU A 437 -20.65 4.72 1.10
CA GLU A 437 -20.13 3.35 0.97
C GLU A 437 -19.00 3.22 -0.05
N PHE A 438 -19.00 4.02 -1.11
CA PHE A 438 -17.97 4.01 -2.15
C PHE A 438 -16.67 4.65 -1.66
N MET A 439 -16.77 5.70 -0.84
CA MET A 439 -15.63 6.45 -0.30
C MET A 439 -14.87 5.71 0.79
N ARG A 440 -15.45 4.63 1.30
CA ARG A 440 -14.88 3.83 2.38
C ARG A 440 -13.79 2.86 1.95
N ARG A 441 -13.46 2.75 0.65
CA ARG A 441 -12.94 1.48 0.13
C ARG A 441 -11.44 1.46 -0.23
N GLY A 442 -10.71 2.50 -0.65
CA GLY A 442 -9.26 2.28 -0.93
C GLY A 442 -8.60 3.15 -1.97
N THR A 443 -9.30 4.12 -2.52
CA THR A 443 -8.68 5.10 -3.40
C THR A 443 -7.70 5.95 -2.60
N PHE A 444 -6.40 5.73 -2.81
CA PHE A 444 -5.29 6.36 -2.08
C PHE A 444 -4.55 7.42 -2.90
N TYR A 445 -4.99 7.65 -4.14
CA TYR A 445 -4.42 8.68 -5.00
C TYR A 445 -5.51 9.50 -5.67
N TYR A 446 -5.32 10.81 -5.65
CA TYR A 446 -6.01 11.75 -6.53
C TYR A 446 -5.14 12.00 -7.78
N PRO A 447 -5.72 12.28 -8.96
CA PRO A 447 -4.98 12.84 -10.08
C PRO A 447 -4.66 14.31 -9.80
N HIS A 448 -3.42 14.76 -9.99
CA HIS A 448 -3.07 16.17 -9.81
C HIS A 448 -3.90 17.04 -10.77
N PRO A 449 -4.56 18.11 -10.29
CA PRO A 449 -5.59 18.80 -11.07
C PRO A 449 -5.10 19.41 -12.39
N GLN A 450 -3.79 19.71 -12.51
CA GLN A 450 -3.21 20.30 -13.73
C GLN A 450 -2.28 19.36 -14.52
N THR A 451 -1.82 18.25 -13.93
CA THR A 451 -0.78 17.40 -14.54
C THR A 451 -1.14 15.92 -14.60
N GLY A 452 -2.22 15.50 -13.94
CA GLY A 452 -2.64 14.11 -13.83
C GLY A 452 -1.71 13.22 -13.00
N GLN A 453 -0.60 13.75 -12.47
CA GLN A 453 0.38 13.02 -11.65
C GLN A 453 -0.25 12.50 -10.34
N PRO A 454 0.27 11.41 -9.75
CA PRO A 454 -0.27 10.87 -8.50
C PRO A 454 -0.14 11.86 -7.34
N VAL A 455 -1.26 12.20 -6.71
CA VAL A 455 -1.34 12.96 -5.45
C VAL A 455 -1.71 11.98 -4.33
N PRO A 456 -0.81 11.65 -3.39
CA PRO A 456 -1.08 10.69 -2.33
C PRO A 456 -2.08 11.26 -1.31
N THR A 457 -2.48 10.42 -0.35
CA THR A 457 -3.42 10.80 0.70
C THR A 457 -2.87 10.65 2.10
N LEU A 458 -3.48 11.35 3.06
CA LEU A 458 -3.18 11.16 4.48
C LEU A 458 -3.42 9.72 4.94
N ARG A 459 -4.45 9.06 4.42
CA ARG A 459 -4.71 7.64 4.72
C ARG A 459 -3.61 6.73 4.19
N LEU A 460 -3.02 7.05 3.03
CA LEU A 460 -1.89 6.31 2.47
C LEU A 460 -0.63 6.47 3.33
N GLU A 461 -0.36 7.68 3.83
CA GLU A 461 0.71 7.92 4.81
C GLU A 461 0.46 7.15 6.11
N SER A 462 -0.80 7.07 6.58
CA SER A 462 -1.15 6.26 7.75
C SER A 462 -0.94 4.76 7.51
N LEU A 463 -1.32 4.24 6.35
CA LEU A 463 -1.02 2.87 5.94
C LEU A 463 0.50 2.63 5.93
N ARG A 464 1.29 3.57 5.40
CA ARG A 464 2.76 3.50 5.42
C ARG A 464 3.29 3.34 6.84
N ARG A 465 2.79 4.14 7.80
CA ARG A 465 3.16 4.01 9.22
C ARG A 465 2.85 2.62 9.75
N GLY A 466 1.69 2.07 9.44
CA GLY A 466 1.33 0.69 9.81
C GLY A 466 2.29 -0.35 9.24
N LEU A 467 2.62 -0.25 7.95
CA LEU A 467 3.56 -1.16 7.29
C LEU A 467 5.00 -1.03 7.84
N GLN A 468 5.39 0.15 8.33
CA GLN A 468 6.65 0.32 9.05
C GLN A 468 6.57 -0.30 10.45
N ASP A 469 5.48 -0.09 11.20
CA ASP A 469 5.25 -0.75 12.49
C ASP A 469 5.35 -2.29 12.36
N TYR A 470 4.82 -2.86 11.28
CA TYR A 470 4.99 -4.28 10.93
C TYR A 470 6.47 -4.69 10.89
N GLN A 471 7.35 -3.88 10.29
CA GLN A 471 8.78 -4.17 10.23
C GLN A 471 9.45 -4.06 11.61
N TYR A 472 9.02 -3.12 12.44
CA TYR A 472 9.46 -3.02 13.83
C TYR A 472 9.15 -4.31 14.60
N PHE A 473 7.94 -4.85 14.47
CA PHE A 473 7.58 -6.11 15.12
C PHE A 473 8.46 -7.28 14.67
N HIS A 474 8.73 -7.42 13.36
CA HIS A 474 9.64 -8.44 12.84
C HIS A 474 11.06 -8.32 13.38
N LEU A 475 11.63 -7.11 13.34
CA LEU A 475 12.97 -6.86 13.87
C LEU A 475 13.04 -7.15 15.38
N LEU A 476 11.99 -6.79 16.12
CA LEU A 476 11.92 -7.03 17.57
C LEU A 476 11.85 -8.53 17.88
N ALA A 477 11.04 -9.30 17.14
CA ALA A 477 10.98 -10.75 17.27
C ALA A 477 12.31 -11.43 16.91
N GLU A 478 12.98 -10.98 15.85
CA GLU A 478 14.31 -11.48 15.47
C GLU A 478 15.36 -11.18 16.56
N ALA A 479 15.39 -9.94 17.06
CA ALA A 479 16.30 -9.54 18.13
C ALA A 479 16.03 -10.32 19.43
N ARG A 480 14.75 -10.58 19.75
CA ARG A 480 14.35 -11.43 20.88
C ARG A 480 14.86 -12.86 20.72
N GLY A 481 14.70 -13.45 19.53
CA GLY A 481 15.18 -14.81 19.22
C GLY A 481 16.70 -14.94 19.32
N LYS A 482 17.44 -13.85 19.09
CA LYS A 482 18.90 -13.77 19.28
C LYS A 482 19.35 -13.42 20.71
N GLY A 483 18.41 -13.21 21.63
CA GLY A 483 18.70 -12.82 23.01
C GLY A 483 19.17 -11.36 23.19
N LEU A 484 18.97 -10.50 22.18
CA LEU A 484 19.36 -9.09 22.22
C LEU A 484 18.31 -8.19 22.90
N VAL A 485 17.08 -8.68 23.02
CA VAL A 485 15.97 -8.00 23.71
C VAL A 485 15.49 -8.92 24.84
N ALA A 486 15.32 -8.35 26.04
CA ALA A 486 14.84 -9.10 27.20
C ALA A 486 13.38 -9.55 27.05
N GLN A 487 13.02 -10.67 27.68
CA GLN A 487 11.67 -11.27 27.58
C GLN A 487 10.57 -10.32 28.05
N GLU A 488 10.79 -9.64 29.17
CA GLU A 488 9.78 -8.83 29.84
C GLU A 488 9.32 -7.62 28.99
N PRO A 489 10.21 -6.74 28.49
CA PRO A 489 9.78 -5.66 27.60
C PRO A 489 9.19 -6.16 26.28
N PHE A 490 9.69 -7.27 25.74
CA PHE A 490 9.12 -7.90 24.55
C PHE A 490 7.68 -8.36 24.79
N ALA A 491 7.43 -9.06 25.90
CA ALA A 491 6.11 -9.56 26.27
C ALA A 491 5.09 -8.43 26.47
N ARG A 492 5.50 -7.26 26.99
CA ARG A 492 4.62 -6.08 27.08
C ARG A 492 4.19 -5.57 25.70
N ILE A 493 5.11 -5.53 24.73
CA ILE A 493 4.79 -5.15 23.35
C ILE A 493 3.83 -6.16 22.73
N GLU A 494 4.07 -7.47 22.92
CA GLU A 494 3.16 -8.52 22.43
C GLU A 494 1.78 -8.45 23.07
N GLN A 495 1.70 -8.21 24.38
CA GLN A 495 0.43 -8.03 25.09
C GLN A 495 -0.33 -6.84 24.50
N ARG A 496 0.33 -5.69 24.31
CA ARG A 496 -0.33 -4.50 23.77
C ARG A 496 -0.78 -4.70 22.33
N LEU A 497 0.01 -5.38 21.51
CA LEU A 497 -0.39 -5.82 20.16
C LEU A 497 -1.67 -6.66 20.23
N GLN A 498 -1.74 -7.65 21.12
CA GLN A 498 -2.91 -8.51 21.29
C GLN A 498 -4.15 -7.72 21.73
N GLU A 499 -4.00 -6.81 22.69
CA GLU A 499 -5.10 -5.95 23.18
C GLU A 499 -5.71 -5.10 22.05
N VAL A 500 -4.85 -4.41 21.30
CA VAL A 500 -5.26 -3.48 20.23
C VAL A 500 -5.88 -4.21 19.03
N THR A 501 -5.47 -5.45 18.78
CA THR A 501 -5.91 -6.23 17.61
C THR A 501 -6.92 -7.33 17.93
N ARG A 502 -7.41 -7.37 19.18
CA ARG A 502 -8.27 -8.45 19.70
C ARG A 502 -9.54 -8.64 18.89
N ASP A 503 -10.29 -7.56 18.66
CA ASP A 503 -11.50 -7.59 17.85
C ASP A 503 -11.20 -6.97 16.49
N PHE A 504 -10.64 -7.78 15.60
CA PHE A 504 -10.29 -7.31 14.27
C PHE A 504 -11.51 -7.16 13.33
N GLN A 505 -12.70 -7.65 13.75
CA GLN A 505 -13.96 -7.51 13.01
C GLN A 505 -14.74 -6.24 13.40
N THR A 506 -14.34 -5.58 14.50
CA THR A 506 -14.98 -4.35 15.00
C THR A 506 -14.93 -3.20 13.99
N ARG A 507 -15.86 -2.27 14.18
CA ARG A 507 -15.88 -0.97 13.50
C ARG A 507 -15.32 0.16 14.37
N ASP A 508 -15.03 -0.12 15.63
CA ASP A 508 -14.70 0.86 16.65
C ASP A 508 -13.49 0.39 17.46
N PHE A 509 -12.31 0.51 16.86
CA PHE A 509 -11.06 0.18 17.54
C PHE A 509 -10.82 1.19 18.66
N GLN A 510 -10.79 0.70 19.90
CA GLN A 510 -10.52 1.51 21.10
C GLN A 510 -9.02 1.81 21.22
N VAL A 511 -8.49 2.55 20.24
CA VAL A 511 -7.07 2.91 20.18
C VAL A 511 -6.87 4.22 19.44
N THR A 512 -5.99 5.05 19.99
CA THR A 512 -5.61 6.35 19.44
C THR A 512 -4.31 6.26 18.63
N VAL A 513 -4.06 7.27 17.80
CA VAL A 513 -2.80 7.37 17.05
C VAL A 513 -1.59 7.50 17.99
N GLN A 514 -1.76 8.20 19.10
CA GLN A 514 -0.74 8.45 20.11
C GLN A 514 -0.37 7.17 20.86
N GLU A 515 -1.33 6.30 21.15
CA GLU A 515 -1.04 4.99 21.74
C GLU A 515 -0.23 4.10 20.79
N LEU A 516 -0.60 4.02 19.51
CA LEU A 516 0.18 3.25 18.53
C LEU A 516 1.60 3.83 18.37
N GLU A 517 1.72 5.17 18.36
CA GLU A 517 3.02 5.82 18.28
C GLU A 517 3.88 5.57 19.52
N SER A 518 3.28 5.58 20.72
CA SER A 518 3.98 5.26 21.97
C SER A 518 4.58 3.85 21.93
N VAL A 519 3.81 2.85 21.50
CA VAL A 519 4.31 1.48 21.35
C VAL A 519 5.43 1.41 20.32
N ARG A 520 5.27 2.06 19.16
CA ARG A 520 6.32 2.10 18.15
C ARG A 520 7.61 2.75 18.67
N LEU A 521 7.51 3.83 19.45
CA LEU A 521 8.67 4.46 20.08
C LEU A 521 9.35 3.53 21.07
N GLN A 522 8.58 2.80 21.90
CA GLN A 522 9.12 1.78 22.80
C GLN A 522 9.86 0.67 22.02
N MET A 523 9.30 0.18 20.92
CA MET A 523 10.00 -0.77 20.03
C MET A 523 11.30 -0.17 19.48
N GLY A 524 11.28 1.10 19.08
CA GLY A 524 12.47 1.83 18.64
C GLY A 524 13.56 1.91 19.68
N GLU A 525 13.23 2.21 20.93
CA GLU A 525 14.21 2.23 22.03
C GLU A 525 14.80 0.86 22.31
N LEU A 526 13.98 -0.19 22.34
CA LEU A 526 14.44 -1.57 22.55
C LEU A 526 15.40 -2.01 21.44
N LEU A 527 15.05 -1.76 20.18
CA LEU A 527 15.91 -2.08 19.04
C LEU A 527 17.18 -1.22 19.03
N ASN A 528 17.06 0.07 19.34
CA ASN A 528 18.21 0.97 19.41
C ASN A 528 19.22 0.47 20.47
N ALA A 529 18.76 0.08 21.65
CA ALA A 529 19.62 -0.48 22.70
C ALA A 529 20.26 -1.83 22.29
N ALA A 530 19.47 -2.70 21.63
CA ALA A 530 19.92 -4.00 21.13
C ALA A 530 21.05 -3.87 20.09
N PHE A 531 20.98 -2.87 19.20
CA PHE A 531 21.97 -2.67 18.13
C PHE A 531 23.09 -1.68 18.47
N SER A 532 22.95 -0.88 19.54
CA SER A 532 23.99 0.08 19.98
C SER A 532 24.98 -0.51 21.01
N SER A 533 24.72 -1.70 21.56
CA SER A 533 25.60 -2.31 22.56
C SER A 533 26.94 -2.74 21.93
N PRO A 534 28.11 -2.32 22.47
CA PRO A 534 29.40 -2.75 21.96
C PRO A 534 29.51 -4.27 22.10
N LYS A 535 29.78 -4.94 20.98
CA LYS A 535 29.98 -6.39 20.90
C LYS A 535 30.89 -6.85 22.04
N THR A 536 30.36 -7.59 23.00
CA THR A 536 31.17 -8.62 23.67
C THR A 536 31.69 -9.52 22.54
N PRO A 537 33.01 -9.79 22.43
CA PRO A 537 33.53 -10.53 21.29
C PRO A 537 32.83 -11.87 21.23
N ALA A 538 32.03 -12.06 20.18
CA ALA A 538 31.45 -13.35 19.88
C ALA A 538 32.62 -14.31 19.72
N LYS A 539 32.75 -15.27 20.65
CA LYS A 539 33.43 -16.52 20.34
C LYS A 539 32.87 -16.97 19.00
N SER A 540 33.76 -17.21 18.03
CA SER A 540 33.42 -17.72 16.71
C SER A 540 32.48 -18.91 16.86
N LEU A 541 31.19 -18.67 16.64
CA LEU A 541 30.18 -19.70 16.59
C LEU A 541 29.93 -19.99 15.12
N SER A 542 30.14 -21.25 14.79
CA SER A 542 29.98 -21.92 13.51
C SER A 542 28.72 -21.51 12.76
N PRO A 543 28.69 -21.62 11.41
CA PRO A 543 27.55 -21.19 10.60
C PRO A 543 26.24 -21.83 11.07
N ALA A 544 25.19 -21.02 11.02
CA ALA A 544 23.83 -21.32 11.45
C ALA A 544 23.33 -22.70 11.01
N ALA A 545 22.57 -23.35 11.89
CA ALA A 545 21.93 -24.62 11.61
C ALA A 545 21.05 -24.53 10.34
N PRO A 546 21.07 -25.55 9.47
CA PRO A 546 20.26 -25.55 8.26
C PRO A 546 18.76 -25.49 8.58
N SER A 547 17.98 -24.91 7.65
CA SER A 547 16.52 -24.94 7.71
C SER A 547 15.98 -26.37 7.93
N PRO A 548 14.78 -26.55 8.51
CA PRO A 548 14.18 -27.87 8.74
C PRO A 548 14.16 -28.76 7.48
N LYS A 549 14.01 -28.13 6.30
CA LYS A 549 14.05 -28.79 5.00
C LYS A 549 15.45 -29.32 4.61
N ASN A 550 16.50 -28.59 4.99
CA ASN A 550 17.88 -29.02 4.79
C ASN A 550 18.32 -30.09 5.80
N ARG A 551 17.76 -30.08 7.02
CA ARG A 551 18.01 -31.11 8.04
C ARG A 551 17.54 -32.50 7.59
N ILE A 552 16.33 -32.57 7.00
CA ILE A 552 15.77 -33.82 6.46
C ILE A 552 16.59 -34.35 5.27
N LEU A 553 16.99 -33.48 4.34
CA LEU A 553 17.84 -33.89 3.20
C LEU A 553 19.23 -34.37 3.65
N GLN A 554 19.75 -33.80 4.73
CA GLN A 554 21.04 -34.19 5.29
C GLN A 554 20.95 -35.51 6.08
N GLU A 555 19.85 -35.75 6.79
CA GLU A 555 19.56 -37.04 7.45
C GLU A 555 19.35 -38.17 6.41
N ILE A 556 18.65 -37.90 5.31
CA ILE A 556 18.49 -38.86 4.20
C ILE A 556 19.84 -39.19 3.56
N ARG A 557 20.69 -38.19 3.27
CA ARG A 557 22.05 -38.44 2.72
C ARG A 557 22.94 -39.24 3.68
N ASN A 558 22.81 -39.00 4.98
CA ASN A 558 23.58 -39.74 5.99
C ASN A 558 23.08 -41.18 6.18
N TYR A 559 21.79 -41.44 5.98
CA TYR A 559 21.22 -42.78 5.99
C TYR A 559 21.75 -43.62 4.82
N PHE A 560 21.77 -43.08 3.59
CA PHE A 560 22.30 -43.80 2.43
C PHE A 560 23.81 -44.04 2.48
N ARG A 561 24.59 -43.16 3.13
CA ARG A 561 26.03 -43.37 3.35
C ARG A 561 26.37 -44.44 4.37
N LYS A 562 25.43 -44.84 5.23
CA LYS A 562 25.62 -45.94 6.19
C LYS A 562 25.22 -47.32 5.63
N LEU A 563 24.59 -47.33 4.45
CA LEU A 563 24.17 -48.55 3.74
C LEU A 563 25.14 -48.94 2.61
N GLN A 564 26.21 -48.17 2.41
CA GLN A 564 27.40 -48.54 1.64
C GLN A 564 28.54 -48.80 2.63
#